data_AF-A0A8S4NA49-F1
#
_entry.id   AF-A0A8S4NA49-F1
#
_cell.length_a   1.000
_cell.length_b   1.000
_cell.length_c   1.000
_cell.angle_alpha   90.00
_cell.angle_beta   90.00
_cell.angle_gamma   90.00
#
_symmetry.space_group_name_H-M   'P 1'
#
loop_
_entity.id
_entity.type
_entity.pdbx_description
1 polymer ?
#
loop_
_entity_poly.entity_id
_entity_poly.type
_entity_poly.pdbx_seq_one_letter_code
_entity_poly.pdbx_strand_id
1 'polypeptide(L)'
;MLSSLLQGRKHFNCNICDKSYTDSSSLNRHKRRVHATSPRARERYQCELCLKYLANKTILAIHQRIHTGEKYKCGMCSKEYSDPGSLRRHKRQAKHNIVVKNEEQF
;
A
#
# COMPACT_ATOMS: atom_id res chain seq x y z
N MET A 1 9.31 3.56 -36.60
CA MET A 1 9.14 2.55 -35.52
C MET A 1 10.15 2.83 -34.41
N LEU A 2 9.94 3.90 -33.64
CA LEU A 2 10.87 4.36 -32.61
C LEU A 2 10.56 3.69 -31.27
N SER A 3 11.36 2.71 -30.86
CA SER A 3 11.56 2.39 -29.43
C SER A 3 12.66 1.33 -29.21
N SER A 4 13.87 1.56 -29.75
CA SER A 4 15.07 0.75 -29.47
C SER A 4 16.08 1.47 -28.57
N LEU A 5 15.60 2.22 -27.57
CA LEU A 5 16.45 2.84 -26.55
C LEU A 5 15.93 2.47 -25.16
N LEU A 6 16.46 1.40 -24.58
CA LEU A 6 16.51 1.17 -23.12
C LEU A 6 17.62 0.16 -22.81
N GLN A 7 18.82 0.71 -22.69
CA GLN A 7 19.89 0.34 -21.76
C GLN A 7 19.54 -0.82 -20.80
N GLY A 8 20.10 -2.01 -21.03
CA GLY A 8 20.62 -2.99 -20.04
C GLY A 8 19.86 -3.32 -18.74
N ARG A 9 18.60 -2.92 -18.55
CA ARG A 9 17.83 -3.24 -17.34
C ARG A 9 17.20 -4.61 -17.51
N LYS A 10 17.48 -5.53 -16.58
CA LYS A 10 16.82 -6.84 -16.53
C LYS A 10 15.35 -6.62 -16.18
N HIS A 11 14.49 -6.67 -17.19
CA HIS A 11 13.04 -6.58 -17.00
C HIS A 11 12.48 -7.94 -16.54
N PHE A 12 11.50 -7.89 -15.65
CA PHE A 12 10.77 -9.05 -15.16
C PHE A 12 9.45 -9.15 -15.91
N ASN A 13 9.37 -10.06 -16.86
CA ASN A 13 8.20 -10.25 -17.71
C ASN A 13 7.16 -11.16 -17.03
N CYS A 14 5.88 -10.81 -17.18
CA CYS A 14 4.81 -11.71 -16.83
C CYS A 14 4.73 -12.84 -17.85
N ASN A 15 4.59 -14.08 -17.37
CA ASN A 15 4.46 -15.26 -18.22
C ASN A 15 2.99 -15.58 -18.55
N ILE A 16 2.07 -14.66 -18.22
CA ILE A 16 0.61 -14.82 -18.40
C ILE A 16 0.06 -13.69 -19.28
N CYS A 17 0.73 -12.54 -19.34
CA CYS A 17 0.40 -11.43 -20.25
C CYS A 17 1.66 -10.64 -20.62
N ASP A 18 1.56 -9.75 -21.61
CA ASP A 18 2.69 -8.99 -22.16
C ASP A 18 3.15 -7.79 -21.28
N LYS A 19 2.94 -7.85 -19.97
CA LYS A 19 3.39 -6.79 -19.05
C LYS A 19 4.81 -7.06 -18.53
N SER A 20 5.65 -6.04 -18.62
CA SER A 20 7.02 -6.03 -18.09
C SER A 20 7.16 -5.10 -16.89
N TYR A 21 7.98 -5.50 -15.91
CA TYR A 21 8.21 -4.77 -14.68
C TYR A 21 9.71 -4.54 -14.46
N THR A 22 10.06 -3.46 -13.78
CA THR A 22 11.45 -3.10 -13.45
C THR A 22 12.03 -3.92 -12.29
N ASP A 23 11.19 -4.61 -11.52
CA ASP A 23 11.59 -5.40 -10.37
C ASP A 23 10.67 -6.63 -10.15
N SER A 24 11.22 -7.64 -9.47
CA SER A 24 10.53 -8.91 -9.20
C SER A 24 9.34 -8.77 -8.24
N SER A 25 9.40 -7.82 -7.30
CA SER A 25 8.31 -7.58 -6.33
C SER A 25 7.08 -7.01 -7.03
N SER A 26 7.27 -6.08 -7.96
CA SER A 26 6.23 -5.52 -8.80
C SER A 26 5.60 -6.58 -9.71
N LEU A 27 6.41 -7.45 -10.33
CA LEU A 27 5.90 -8.58 -11.11
C LEU A 27 5.09 -9.56 -10.24
N ASN A 28 5.61 -9.97 -9.08
CA ASN A 28 4.91 -10.89 -8.17
C ASN A 28 3.60 -10.30 -7.64
N ARG A 29 3.57 -9.00 -7.37
CA ARG A 29 2.34 -8.28 -7.01
C ARG A 29 1.36 -8.27 -8.17
N HIS A 30 1.82 -8.04 -9.40
CA HIS A 30 0.98 -8.10 -10.59
C HIS A 30 0.39 -9.51 -10.80
N LYS A 31 1.21 -10.56 -10.76
CA LYS A 31 0.73 -11.95 -10.92
C LYS A 31 -0.34 -12.30 -9.89
N ARG A 32 -0.08 -12.00 -8.61
CA ARG A 32 -1.08 -12.17 -7.55
C ARG A 32 -2.31 -11.26 -7.71
N ARG A 33 -2.12 -10.08 -8.32
CA ARG A 33 -3.06 -8.97 -8.64
C ARG A 33 -4.01 -9.17 -9.83
N VAL A 34 -3.58 -9.89 -10.84
CA VAL A 34 -4.28 -9.94 -12.14
C VAL A 34 -4.52 -11.37 -12.56
N HIS A 35 -3.62 -12.28 -12.19
CA HIS A 35 -3.61 -13.66 -12.67
C HIS A 35 -3.74 -14.69 -11.54
N ALA A 36 -4.04 -14.26 -10.32
CA ALA A 36 -4.37 -15.22 -9.27
C ALA A 36 -5.66 -15.93 -9.62
N THR A 37 -5.56 -17.23 -9.90
CA THR A 37 -6.66 -18.13 -10.28
C THR A 37 -7.54 -18.55 -9.10
N SER A 38 -7.17 -18.18 -7.85
CA SER A 38 -7.97 -18.44 -6.66
C SER A 38 -8.57 -17.14 -6.10
N PRO A 39 -9.91 -16.96 -6.17
CA PRO A 39 -10.63 -15.82 -5.57
C PRO A 39 -10.40 -15.72 -4.05
N ARG A 40 -10.20 -16.87 -3.41
CA ARG A 40 -10.19 -17.07 -1.95
C ARG A 40 -9.08 -16.35 -1.19
N ALA A 41 -8.05 -15.81 -1.86
CA ALA A 41 -6.94 -15.11 -1.21
C ALA A 41 -7.12 -13.57 -1.18
N ARG A 42 -7.98 -13.02 -2.04
CA ARG A 42 -8.28 -11.57 -2.07
C ARG A 42 -9.56 -11.21 -1.30
N GLU A 43 -10.34 -12.21 -0.91
CA GLU A 43 -11.65 -12.06 -0.27
C GLU A 43 -11.63 -12.21 1.27
N ARG A 44 -10.46 -12.34 1.92
CA ARG A 44 -10.43 -12.71 3.36
C ARG A 44 -10.53 -11.57 4.37
N TYR A 45 -10.46 -10.31 3.94
CA TYR A 45 -10.39 -9.19 4.87
C TYR A 45 -11.68 -8.39 4.84
N GLN A 46 -12.73 -9.01 5.38
CA GLN A 46 -14.02 -8.37 5.54
C GLN A 46 -14.01 -7.45 6.76
N CYS A 47 -14.60 -6.27 6.63
CA CYS A 47 -14.94 -5.42 7.75
C CYS A 47 -16.23 -5.93 8.39
N GLU A 48 -16.21 -6.28 9.67
CA GLU A 48 -17.40 -6.80 10.36
C GLU A 48 -18.46 -5.72 10.60
N LEU A 49 -18.08 -4.45 10.58
CA LEU A 49 -19.00 -3.32 10.82
C LEU A 49 -19.83 -2.93 9.59
N CYS A 50 -19.31 -3.14 8.38
CA CYS A 50 -20.01 -2.78 7.14
C CYS A 50 -19.95 -3.85 6.05
N LEU A 51 -19.44 -5.03 6.38
CA LEU A 51 -19.30 -6.21 5.52
C LEU A 51 -18.46 -6.00 4.24
N LYS A 52 -17.74 -4.88 4.13
CA LYS A 52 -16.89 -4.55 2.99
C LYS A 52 -15.63 -5.40 2.96
N TYR A 53 -15.24 -5.89 1.80
CA TYR A 53 -13.99 -6.63 1.59
C TYR A 53 -12.82 -5.69 1.23
N LEU A 54 -11.67 -5.91 1.86
CA LEU A 54 -10.45 -5.15 1.67
C LEU A 54 -9.29 -6.03 1.17
N ALA A 55 -8.31 -5.41 0.53
CA ALA A 55 -7.23 -6.14 -0.15
C ALA A 55 -6.23 -6.84 0.78
N ASN A 56 -6.10 -6.40 2.04
CA ASN A 56 -5.21 -6.99 3.04
C ASN A 56 -5.60 -6.54 4.48
N LYS A 57 -5.03 -7.21 5.51
CA LYS A 57 -5.24 -6.88 6.93
C LYS A 57 -4.92 -5.42 7.27
N THR A 58 -3.83 -4.87 6.72
CA THR A 58 -3.41 -3.48 7.00
C THR A 58 -4.45 -2.48 6.52
N ILE A 59 -4.99 -2.67 5.31
CA ILE A 59 -6.04 -1.82 4.77
C ILE A 59 -7.34 -2.01 5.56
N LEU A 60 -7.66 -3.23 6.00
CA LEU A 60 -8.81 -3.47 6.88
C LEU A 60 -8.69 -2.73 8.22
N ALA A 61 -7.52 -2.78 8.87
CA ALA A 61 -7.29 -2.09 10.14
C ALA A 61 -7.40 -0.56 9.98
N ILE A 62 -6.82 0.00 8.91
CA ILE A 62 -6.98 1.44 8.60
C ILE A 62 -8.47 1.76 8.33
N HIS A 63 -9.15 0.90 7.58
CA HIS A 63 -10.56 1.05 7.26
C HIS A 63 -11.45 1.03 8.51
N GLN A 64 -11.21 0.14 9.48
CA GLN A 64 -12.00 0.05 10.72
C GLN A 64 -12.00 1.37 11.49
N ARG A 65 -10.93 2.17 11.39
CA ARG A 65 -10.85 3.48 12.04
C ARG A 65 -11.94 4.44 11.61
N ILE A 66 -12.46 4.33 10.39
CA ILE A 66 -13.57 5.19 9.93
C ILE A 66 -14.85 4.98 10.76
N HIS A 67 -15.04 3.78 11.31
CA HIS A 67 -16.21 3.45 12.11
C HIS A 67 -16.01 3.86 13.57
N THR A 68 -14.81 3.68 14.10
CA THR A 68 -14.46 4.06 15.48
C THR A 68 -14.23 5.57 15.66
N GLY A 69 -14.02 6.31 14.56
CA GLY A 69 -13.62 7.71 14.59
C GLY A 69 -12.14 7.94 14.96
N GLU A 70 -11.34 6.89 15.16
CA GLU A 70 -9.91 7.01 15.42
C GLU A 70 -9.17 7.71 14.27
N LYS A 71 -8.34 8.70 14.58
CA LYS A 71 -7.54 9.43 13.59
C LYS A 71 -6.05 9.34 13.86
N TYR A 72 -5.27 9.47 12.80
CA TYR A 72 -3.81 9.57 12.85
C TYR A 72 -3.42 11.00 13.22
N LYS A 73 -2.94 11.18 14.45
CA LYS A 73 -2.50 12.49 14.97
C LYS A 73 -1.09 12.82 14.51
N CYS A 74 -0.84 14.09 14.19
CA CYS A 74 0.51 14.58 14.03
C CYS A 74 1.14 14.80 15.41
N GLY A 75 2.33 14.27 15.64
CA GLY A 75 3.02 14.43 16.94
C GLY A 75 3.63 15.83 17.16
N MET A 76 3.65 16.68 16.14
CA MET A 76 4.25 18.03 16.22
C MET A 76 3.23 19.16 16.01
N CYS A 77 1.96 18.83 15.76
CA CYS A 77 0.87 19.81 15.71
C CYS A 77 -0.48 19.12 15.95
N SER A 78 -1.53 19.89 16.20
CA SER A 78 -2.86 19.35 16.51
C SER A 78 -3.65 18.82 15.29
N LYS A 79 -3.00 18.63 14.13
CA LYS A 79 -3.68 18.12 12.92
C LYS A 79 -3.87 16.61 12.97
N GLU A 80 -5.04 16.18 12.54
CA GLU A 80 -5.45 14.78 12.51
C GLU A 80 -5.80 14.35 11.08
N TYR A 81 -5.59 13.08 10.77
CA TYR A 81 -5.78 12.52 9.43
C TYR A 81 -6.52 11.18 9.49
N SER A 82 -7.39 10.93 8.52
CA SER A 82 -8.15 9.67 8.46
C SER A 82 -7.32 8.47 7.99
N ASP A 83 -6.17 8.71 7.37
CA ASP A 83 -5.29 7.66 6.86
C ASP A 83 -3.79 8.01 7.03
N PRO A 84 -2.89 7.00 7.11
CA PRO A 84 -1.47 7.23 7.36
C PRO A 84 -0.74 7.87 6.16
N GLY A 85 -1.24 7.70 4.94
CA GLY A 85 -0.68 8.32 3.73
C GLY A 85 -0.84 9.84 3.77
N SER A 86 -2.02 10.31 4.18
CA SER A 86 -2.30 11.74 4.39
C SER A 86 -1.43 12.35 5.48
N LEU A 87 -1.26 11.67 6.62
CA LEU A 87 -0.34 12.12 7.67
C LEU A 87 1.10 12.19 7.16
N ARG A 88 1.57 11.17 6.42
CA ARG A 88 2.93 11.16 5.86
C ARG A 88 3.16 12.31 4.89
N ARG A 89 2.18 12.58 4.00
CA ARG A 89 2.23 13.73 3.08
C ARG A 89 2.29 15.04 3.84
N HIS A 90 1.45 15.20 4.87
CA HIS A 90 1.50 16.37 5.73
C HIS A 90 2.87 16.54 6.38
N LYS A 91 3.43 15.50 7.02
CA LYS A 91 4.73 15.62 7.69
C LYS A 91 5.84 16.05 6.74
N ARG A 92 5.85 15.51 5.51
CA ARG A 92 6.80 15.90 4.46
C ARG A 92 6.64 17.36 4.03
N GLN A 93 5.40 17.82 3.83
CA GLN A 93 5.10 19.18 3.37
C GLN A 93 5.30 20.23 4.46
N ALA A 94 4.91 19.91 5.69
CA ALA A 94 5.06 20.78 6.85
C ALA A 94 6.50 20.80 7.41
N LYS A 95 7.44 20.09 6.78
CA LYS A 95 8.83 19.91 7.26
C LYS A 95 8.90 19.42 8.70
N HIS A 96 7.90 18.62 9.10
CA HIS A 96 7.93 17.92 10.36
C HIS A 96 8.94 16.79 10.21
N ASN A 97 10.21 17.05 10.54
CA ASN A 97 11.28 16.07 10.51
C ASN A 97 10.82 14.81 11.23
N ILE A 98 10.64 13.74 10.45
CA ILE A 98 10.16 12.47 10.95
C ILE A 98 11.34 11.82 11.67
N VAL A 99 11.50 12.11 12.95
CA VAL A 99 12.18 11.15 13.83
C VAL A 99 11.24 9.96 13.88
N VAL A 100 11.51 8.97 13.03
CA VAL A 100 10.91 7.66 13.16
C VAL A 100 11.45 7.14 14.48
N LYS A 101 10.69 7.31 15.56
CA LYS A 101 10.94 6.55 16.79
C LYS A 101 10.68 5.08 16.45
N ASN A 102 11.73 4.43 15.98
CA ASN A 102 11.94 3.01 16.19
C ASN A 102 12.31 2.90 17.67
N GLU A 103 11.31 2.69 18.53
CA GLU A 103 11.48 2.18 19.89
C GLU A 103 10.64 0.90 19.87
N GLU A 104 11.24 -0.20 19.44
CA GLU A 104 11.91 -1.20 20.28
C GLU A 104 10.92 -1.92 21.20
N GLN A 105 10.82 -3.23 20.93
CA GLN A 105 10.26 -4.21 21.85
C GLN A 105 11.10 -4.18 23.13
N PHE A 106 10.47 -3.95 24.29
CA PHE A 106 10.64 -4.74 25.50
C PHE A 106 9.51 -4.42 26.48
#